data_AF-X0UQG1-F1
#
_entry.id   AF-X0UQG1-F1
#
_cell.length_a   1.000
_cell.length_b   1.000
_cell.length_c   1.000
_cell.angle_alpha   90.00
_cell.angle_beta   90.00
_cell.angle_gamma   90.00
#
_symmetry.space_group_name_H-M   'P 1'
#
loop_
_entity.id
_entity.type
_entity.pdbx_description
1 polymer ?
#
loop_
_entity_poly.entity_id
_entity_poly.type
_entity_poly.pdbx_seq_one_letter_code
_entity_poly.pdbx_strand_id
1 'polypeptide(L)' 'WKRMWGKGRVFYSSLGHIASDFEVPEALTIITRGMLWAAGALE' A
#
# COMPACT_ATOMS: atom_id res chain seq x y z
N TRP A 1 -1.43 -6.89 -1.38
CA TRP A 1 -0.47 -8.01 -1.18
C TRP A 1 0.88 -7.45 -0.77
N LYS A 2 1.63 -8.13 0.10
CA LYS A 2 2.99 -7.71 0.47
C LYS A 2 3.97 -8.89 0.45
N ARG A 3 5.21 -8.65 0.06
CA ARG A 3 6.29 -9.64 0.01
C ARG A 3 7.66 -9.02 0.22
N MET A 4 8.59 -9.79 0.78
CA MET A 4 10.02 -9.46 0.81
C MET A 4 10.71 -9.96 -0.45
N TRP A 5 11.56 -9.14 -1.05
CA TRP A 5 12.49 -9.53 -2.11
C TRP A 5 13.92 -9.18 -1.72
N GLY A 6 14.68 -10.18 -1.27
CA GLY A 6 15.93 -9.93 -0.54
C GLY A 6 15.67 -9.04 0.69
N LYS A 7 16.35 -7.90 0.78
CA LYS A 7 16.14 -6.90 1.84
C LYS A 7 15.02 -5.89 1.52
N GLY A 8 14.49 -5.90 0.30
CA GLY A 8 13.46 -4.96 -0.14
C GLY A 8 12.05 -5.39 0.27
N ARG A 9 11.22 -4.41 0.64
CA ARG A 9 9.79 -4.58 0.91
C ARG A 9 8.98 -4.20 -0.33
N VAL A 10 8.13 -5.11 -0.80
CA VAL A 10 7.25 -4.89 -1.95
C VAL A 10 5.79 -4.94 -1.50
N PHE A 11 5.07 -3.84 -1.72
CA PHE A 11 3.62 -3.77 -1.56
C PHE A 11 2.97 -3.58 -2.93
N TYR A 12 1.91 -4.36 -3.19
CA TYR A 12 1.11 -4.29 -4.42
C TYR A 12 -0.37 -4.17 -4.08
N SER A 13 -1.07 -3.33 -4.84
CA SER A 13 -2.51 -3.18 -4.82
C SER A 13 -3.03 -2.98 -6.24
N SER A 14 -4.18 -3.57 -6.56
CA SER A 14 -4.92 -3.32 -7.80
C SER A 14 -5.98 -2.22 -7.64
N LEU A 15 -6.08 -1.59 -6.46
CA LEU A 15 -6.97 -0.46 -6.19
C LEU A 15 -6.35 0.85 -6.72
N GLY A 16 -7.20 1.82 -7.08
CA GLY A 16 -6.76 3.14 -7.56
C GLY A 16 -6.79 3.27 -9.08
N HIS A 17 -7.82 2.73 -9.73
CA HIS A 17 -8.06 2.99 -11.14
C HIS A 17 -8.42 4.46 -11.39
N ILE A 18 -9.13 5.07 -10.44
CA ILE A 18 -9.48 6.50 -10.42
C ILE A 18 -9.30 7.11 -9.02
N ALA A 19 -9.18 8.44 -8.92
CA ALA A 19 -8.93 9.11 -7.65
C ALA A 19 -10.05 8.91 -6.62
N SER A 20 -11.31 8.83 -7.06
CA SER A 20 -12.46 8.61 -6.18
C SER A 20 -12.47 7.22 -5.54
N ASP A 21 -11.67 6.26 -6.01
CA ASP A 21 -11.50 4.97 -5.33
C ASP A 21 -10.97 5.15 -3.90
N PHE A 22 -10.27 6.26 -3.64
CA PHE A 22 -9.73 6.60 -2.32
C PHE A 22 -10.68 7.43 -1.45
N GLU A 23 -11.88 7.74 -1.95
CA GLU A 23 -12.98 8.23 -1.10
C GLU A 23 -13.52 7.10 -0.21
N VAL A 24 -13.30 5.82 -0.59
CA VAL A 24 -13.49 4.67 0.30
C VAL A 24 -12.36 4.66 1.35
N PRO A 25 -12.65 4.95 2.64
CA PRO A 25 -11.61 5.15 3.65
C PRO A 25 -10.70 3.93 3.85
N GLU A 26 -11.23 2.73 3.70
CA GLU A 26 -10.50 1.48 3.81
C GLU A 26 -9.47 1.33 2.68
N ALA A 27 -9.81 1.76 1.46
CA ALA A 27 -8.91 1.72 0.31
C ALA A 27 -7.71 2.66 0.56
N LEU A 28 -7.98 3.90 0.98
CA LEU A 28 -6.93 4.87 1.33
C LEU A 28 -6.07 4.37 2.50
N THR A 29 -6.69 3.77 3.51
CA THR A 29 -5.99 3.19 4.67
C THR A 29 -5.05 2.07 4.25
N ILE A 30 -5.49 1.14 3.41
CA ILE A 30 -4.68 0.03 2.91
C ILE A 30 -3.50 0.53 2.09
N ILE A 31 -3.73 1.48 1.17
CA ILE A 31 -2.66 2.06 0.34
C ILE A 31 -1.65 2.80 1.21
N THR A 32 -2.10 3.64 2.14
CA THR A 32 -1.22 4.41 3.02
C THR A 32 -0.34 3.49 3.87
N ARG A 33 -0.94 2.49 4.53
CA ARG A 33 -0.19 1.51 5.34
C ARG A 33 0.78 0.69 4.49
N GLY A 34 0.36 0.29 3.28
CA GLY A 34 1.21 -0.44 2.35
C GLY A 34 2.42 0.35 1.89
N MET A 35 2.24 1.64 1.55
CA MET A 35 3.32 2.55 1.18
C MET A 35 4.28 2.78 2.35
N LEU A 36 3.78 3.08 3.55
CA LEU A 36 4.61 3.29 4.73
C LEU A 36 5.40 2.03 5.11
N TRP A 37 4.77 0.86 5.01
CA TRP A 37 5.44 -0.42 5.23
C TRP A 37 6.56 -0.64 4.21
N ALA A 38 6.29 -0.41 2.92
CA ALA A 38 7.31 -0.56 1.86
C ALA A 38 8.48 0.40 2.02
N ALA A 39 8.22 1.64 2.46
CA ALA A 39 9.23 2.65 2.77
C ALA A 39 9.99 2.39 4.09
N GLY A 40 9.47 1.51 4.93
CA GLY A 40 10.01 1.24 6.26
C GLY A 40 9.72 2.29 7.32
N ALA A 41 8.74 3.14 7.06
CA ALA A 41 8.16 4.04 8.04
C ALA A 41 7.09 3.36 8.93
N LEU A 42 6.77 2.09 8.66
CA LEU A 42 5.85 1.26 9.43
C LEU A 42 6.39 -0.18 9.49
N GLU A 43 6.32 -0.82 10.65
CA GLU A 43 6.71 -2.23 10.86
C GLU A 43 5.71 -3.24 10.27
#